data_AF-A0A502F3C9-F1
#
_entry.id   AF-A0A502F3C9-F1
#
_cell.length_a   1.000
_cell.length_b   1.000
_cell.length_c   1.000
_cell.angle_alpha   90.00
_cell.angle_beta   90.00
_cell.angle_gamma   90.00
#
_symmetry.space_group_name_H-M   'P 1'
#
loop_
_entity.id
_entity.type
_entity.pdbx_description
1 polymer ?
#
loop_
_entity_poly.entity_id
_entity_poly.type
_entity_poly.pdbx_seq_one_letter_code
_entity_poly.pdbx_strand_id
1 'polypeptide(L)'
;MKLKNVFLVLLILSSAFLTAQELKTEYKAFVNKFMTNVKNDNKEAIGDLIVYPLEREYPIPDIVDKTDFIKRYKELFDSTLKNEIITSNPEKDWSDMGLRGIMLNHGSIWMDVDGRLTAVNYQSKFETDLRNKLIASQKKDLDSSIAFFQKPICILETAKFRIRIDNLGNNNYRYASWSIDKKMTEKPDLIIYRGELVVEGIGGNHQYEFIKDNFKYECAFIVLGEKNSPPAKLTIYQGTKVILTQSAKIIAK
;
A
#
# COMPACT_ATOMS: atom_id res chain seq x y z
N MET A 1 -23.30 -31.22 -37.00
CA MET A 1 -22.25 -31.34 -35.96
C MET A 1 -22.47 -30.22 -34.95
N LYS A 2 -22.75 -30.56 -33.68
CA LYS A 2 -23.43 -29.70 -32.69
C LYS A 2 -22.58 -28.48 -32.27
N LEU A 3 -23.19 -27.30 -32.17
CA LEU A 3 -22.59 -26.06 -31.62
C LEU A 3 -21.96 -26.25 -30.21
N LYS A 4 -22.35 -27.29 -29.48
CA LYS A 4 -21.78 -27.65 -28.18
C LYS A 4 -20.31 -28.07 -28.23
N ASN A 5 -19.77 -28.48 -29.39
CA ASN A 5 -18.39 -28.95 -29.49
C ASN A 5 -17.37 -27.81 -29.75
N VAL A 6 -17.84 -26.62 -30.16
CA VAL A 6 -16.94 -25.47 -30.43
C VAL A 6 -16.54 -24.77 -29.12
N PHE A 7 -17.42 -24.73 -28.12
CA PHE A 7 -17.11 -24.17 -26.79
C PHE A 7 -16.06 -24.95 -26.02
N LEU A 8 -15.97 -26.27 -26.22
CA LEU A 8 -14.98 -27.11 -25.53
C LEU A 8 -13.56 -26.90 -26.08
N VAL A 9 -13.42 -26.62 -27.38
CA VAL A 9 -12.11 -26.37 -28.01
C VAL A 9 -11.59 -24.96 -27.67
N LEU A 10 -12.48 -23.97 -27.51
CA LEU A 10 -12.07 -22.62 -27.08
C LEU A 10 -11.66 -22.55 -25.59
N LEU A 11 -12.17 -23.44 -24.74
CA LEU A 11 -11.78 -23.50 -23.31
C LEU A 11 -10.43 -24.19 -23.07
N ILE A 12 -9.95 -24.98 -24.02
CA ILE A 12 -8.64 -25.67 -23.94
C ILE A 12 -7.50 -24.77 -24.42
N LEU A 13 -7.79 -23.74 -25.22
CA LEU A 13 -6.80 -22.80 -25.74
C LEU A 13 -6.47 -21.63 -24.78
N SER A 14 -7.31 -21.38 -23.77
CA SER A 14 -7.09 -20.32 -22.78
C SER A 14 -6.38 -20.79 -21.50
N SER A 15 -6.17 -22.09 -21.32
CA SER A 15 -5.38 -22.65 -20.22
C SER A 15 -3.89 -22.80 -20.53
N ALA A 16 -3.46 -22.52 -21.76
CA ALA A 16 -2.07 -22.70 -22.21
C ALA A 16 -1.10 -21.55 -21.90
N PHE A 17 -1.54 -20.49 -21.19
CA PHE A 17 -0.70 -19.32 -20.86
C PHE A 17 -0.45 -19.13 -19.36
N LEU A 18 -0.48 -20.20 -18.58
CA LEU A 18 0.02 -20.22 -17.19
C LEU A 18 1.28 -21.09 -17.10
N THR A 19 2.25 -20.85 -17.98
CA THR A 19 3.62 -21.21 -17.64
C THR A 19 4.13 -20.13 -16.71
N ALA A 20 4.26 -20.43 -15.41
CA ALA A 20 5.16 -19.66 -14.57
C ALA A 20 6.49 -19.63 -15.32
N GLN A 21 6.92 -18.44 -15.75
CA GLN A 21 8.19 -18.32 -16.45
C GLN A 21 9.26 -18.78 -15.47
N GLU A 22 10.07 -19.75 -15.87
CA GLU A 22 11.16 -20.22 -15.03
C GLU A 22 12.01 -19.02 -14.61
N LEU A 23 12.32 -18.96 -13.31
CA LEU A 23 13.10 -17.87 -12.77
C LEU A 23 14.45 -17.81 -13.47
N LYS A 24 14.84 -16.63 -13.98
CA LYS A 24 16.14 -16.45 -14.63
C LYS A 24 17.28 -16.85 -13.70
N THR A 25 18.39 -17.34 -14.26
CA THR A 25 19.56 -17.78 -13.47
C THR A 25 20.10 -16.67 -12.56
N GLU A 26 20.11 -15.43 -13.03
CA GLU A 26 20.51 -14.25 -12.23
C GLU A 26 19.59 -14.03 -11.02
N TYR A 27 18.28 -14.14 -11.21
CA TYR A 27 17.29 -13.99 -10.14
C TYR A 27 17.39 -15.13 -9.13
N LYS A 28 17.65 -16.36 -9.58
CA LYS A 28 17.98 -17.49 -8.68
C LYS A 28 19.18 -17.16 -7.79
N ALA A 29 20.22 -16.49 -8.33
CA ALA A 29 21.38 -16.09 -7.53
C ALA A 29 21.03 -15.03 -6.48
N PHE A 30 20.22 -14.03 -6.83
CA PHE A 30 19.74 -13.01 -5.88
C PHE A 30 18.91 -13.62 -4.75
N VAL A 31 17.94 -14.47 -5.10
CA VAL A 31 17.09 -15.19 -4.13
C VAL A 31 17.93 -16.03 -3.18
N ASN A 32 18.85 -16.85 -3.70
CA ASN A 32 19.70 -17.69 -2.85
C ASN A 32 20.61 -16.87 -1.92
N LYS A 33 21.15 -15.75 -2.39
CA LYS A 33 21.94 -14.83 -1.55
C LYS A 33 21.08 -14.24 -0.43
N PHE A 34 19.88 -13.78 -0.75
CA PHE A 34 18.94 -13.24 0.24
C PHE A 34 18.55 -14.29 1.28
N MET A 35 18.12 -15.49 0.85
CA MET A 35 17.79 -16.60 1.75
C MET A 35 18.95 -16.97 2.67
N THR A 36 20.17 -16.99 2.15
CA THR A 36 21.38 -17.29 2.95
C THR A 36 21.62 -16.21 4.02
N ASN A 37 21.46 -14.94 3.66
CA ASN A 37 21.60 -13.85 4.62
C ASN A 37 20.53 -13.91 5.72
N VAL A 38 19.27 -14.23 5.38
CA VAL A 38 18.17 -14.40 6.35
C VAL A 38 18.43 -15.61 7.27
N LYS A 39 18.89 -16.73 6.71
CA LYS A 39 19.23 -17.95 7.46
C LYS A 39 20.32 -17.69 8.51
N ASN A 40 21.31 -16.86 8.17
CA ASN A 40 22.45 -16.56 9.02
C ASN A 40 22.27 -15.30 9.89
N ASP A 41 21.06 -14.71 9.92
CA ASP A 41 20.78 -13.44 10.62
C ASP A 41 21.74 -12.30 10.25
N ASN A 42 22.20 -12.27 9.00
CA ASN A 42 23.12 -11.26 8.50
C ASN A 42 22.37 -9.96 8.15
N LYS A 43 21.79 -9.32 9.17
CA LYS A 43 21.00 -8.10 9.06
C LYS A 43 21.76 -6.93 8.43
N GLU A 44 23.08 -6.90 8.56
CA GLU A 44 23.91 -5.90 7.88
C GLU A 44 23.84 -6.08 6.36
N ALA A 45 24.08 -7.30 5.88
CA ALA A 45 24.01 -7.60 4.45
C ALA A 45 22.59 -7.52 3.90
N ILE A 46 21.56 -7.83 4.70
CA ILE A 46 20.17 -7.60 4.30
C ILE A 46 19.91 -6.11 4.16
N GLY A 47 20.35 -5.30 5.14
CA GLY A 47 20.20 -3.84 5.11
C GLY A 47 20.87 -3.19 3.91
N ASP A 48 22.01 -3.72 3.44
CA ASP A 48 22.67 -3.26 2.22
C ASP A 48 21.88 -3.56 0.93
N LEU A 49 20.92 -4.49 0.98
CA LEU A 49 20.09 -4.86 -0.16
C LEU A 49 18.77 -4.06 -0.21
N ILE A 50 18.44 -3.24 0.78
CA ILE A 50 17.13 -2.58 0.86
C ILE A 50 17.12 -1.29 0.04
N VAL A 51 16.04 -1.08 -0.72
CA VAL A 51 15.70 0.22 -1.27
C VAL A 51 14.98 1.03 -0.20
N TYR A 52 15.63 2.08 0.30
CA TYR A 52 15.07 2.96 1.33
C TYR A 52 14.33 4.17 0.74
N PRO A 53 13.28 4.67 1.41
CA PRO A 53 12.66 4.11 2.63
C PRO A 53 11.90 2.81 2.34
N LEU A 54 11.93 1.87 3.28
CA LEU A 54 11.11 0.65 3.22
C LEU A 54 9.77 0.92 3.89
N GLU A 55 8.74 1.03 3.05
CA GLU A 55 7.38 1.41 3.47
C GLU A 55 6.77 0.38 4.43
N ARG A 56 6.12 0.87 5.50
CA ARG A 56 5.35 0.06 6.45
C ARG A 56 3.87 0.42 6.39
N GLU A 57 3.03 -0.45 6.93
CA GLU A 57 1.60 -0.17 6.94
C GLU A 57 1.28 0.95 7.95
N TYR A 58 0.79 2.09 7.44
CA TYR A 58 0.37 3.21 8.28
C TYR A 58 -0.63 2.79 9.37
N PRO A 59 -0.45 3.24 10.63
CA PRO A 59 0.48 4.30 11.07
C PRO A 59 1.88 3.88 11.56
N ILE A 60 2.36 2.69 11.24
CA ILE A 60 3.75 2.33 11.57
C ILE A 60 4.70 3.23 10.77
N PRO A 61 5.72 3.86 11.38
CA PRO A 61 6.71 4.62 10.65
C PRO A 61 7.50 3.74 9.66
N ASP A 62 7.78 4.28 8.49
CA ASP A 62 8.67 3.65 7.51
C ASP A 62 10.08 3.45 8.09
N ILE A 63 10.79 2.48 7.52
CA ILE A 63 12.21 2.31 7.83
C ILE A 63 13.00 3.18 6.87
N VAL A 64 13.61 4.24 7.40
CA VAL A 64 14.18 5.32 6.56
C VAL A 64 15.59 5.05 6.06
N ASP A 65 16.35 4.20 6.75
CA ASP A 65 17.73 3.87 6.40
C ASP A 65 18.19 2.52 6.98
N LYS A 66 19.43 2.14 6.66
CA LYS A 66 20.07 0.92 7.16
C LYS A 66 20.17 0.86 8.68
N THR A 67 20.48 1.98 9.32
CA THR A 67 20.65 2.03 10.78
C THR A 67 19.32 1.77 11.48
N ASP A 68 18.22 2.34 10.98
CA ASP A 68 16.89 2.07 11.48
C ASP A 68 16.47 0.63 11.21
N PHE A 69 16.75 0.11 10.02
CA PHE A 69 16.50 -1.30 9.69
C PHE A 69 17.17 -2.26 10.67
N ILE A 70 18.45 -2.06 10.97
CA ILE A 70 19.19 -2.93 11.89
C ILE A 70 18.58 -2.94 13.29
N LYS A 71 18.06 -1.80 13.76
CA LYS A 71 17.37 -1.67 15.05
C LYS A 71 16.02 -2.41 15.03
N ARG A 72 15.27 -2.26 13.94
CA ARG A 72 13.91 -2.79 13.77
C ARG A 72 13.86 -4.15 13.09
N TYR A 73 15.01 -4.78 12.80
CA TYR A 73 15.09 -6.04 12.06
C TYR A 73 14.18 -7.14 12.65
N LYS A 74 14.17 -7.29 13.98
CA LYS A 74 13.34 -8.28 14.68
C LYS A 74 11.85 -7.94 14.69
N GLU A 75 11.49 -6.69 14.41
CA GLU A 75 10.10 -6.26 14.25
C GLU A 75 9.54 -6.77 12.92
N LEU A 76 10.37 -6.88 11.89
CA LEU A 76 9.96 -7.29 10.53
C LEU A 76 10.21 -8.79 10.27
N PHE A 77 11.43 -9.26 10.56
CA PHE A 77 11.89 -10.62 10.31
C PHE A 77 11.72 -11.49 11.56
N ASP A 78 10.46 -11.74 11.91
CA ASP A 78 10.13 -12.70 12.97
C ASP A 78 10.37 -14.16 12.51
N SER A 79 10.18 -15.11 13.43
CA SER A 79 10.40 -16.53 13.11
C SER A 79 9.50 -17.04 11.97
N THR A 80 8.31 -16.47 11.80
CA THR A 80 7.35 -16.88 10.78
C THR A 80 7.84 -16.48 9.40
N LEU A 81 8.16 -15.19 9.21
CA LEU A 81 8.68 -14.70 7.93
C LEU A 81 10.04 -15.33 7.60
N LYS A 82 10.92 -15.45 8.59
CA LYS A 82 12.21 -16.12 8.39
C LYS A 82 12.01 -17.55 7.93
N ASN A 83 11.09 -18.30 8.54
CA ASN A 83 10.80 -19.67 8.14
C ASN A 83 10.26 -19.73 6.70
N GLU A 84 9.29 -18.89 6.36
CA GLU A 84 8.76 -18.79 4.98
C GLU A 84 9.89 -18.60 3.96
N ILE A 85 10.81 -17.66 4.23
CA ILE A 85 11.94 -17.37 3.34
C ILE A 85 12.90 -18.56 3.25
N ILE A 86 13.38 -19.11 4.39
CA ILE A 86 14.45 -20.11 4.38
C ILE A 86 13.99 -21.48 3.87
N THR A 87 12.70 -21.80 3.98
CA THR A 87 12.13 -23.06 3.48
C THR A 87 11.58 -22.96 2.07
N SER A 88 11.48 -21.74 1.51
CA SER A 88 11.01 -21.53 0.14
C SER A 88 11.92 -22.22 -0.89
N ASN A 89 11.32 -22.70 -1.97
CA ASN A 89 12.01 -23.22 -3.14
C ASN A 89 12.26 -22.08 -4.15
N PRO A 90 13.52 -21.72 -4.45
CA PRO A 90 13.87 -20.65 -5.39
C PRO A 90 13.25 -20.78 -6.79
N GLU A 91 12.85 -21.98 -7.21
CA GLU A 91 12.29 -22.22 -8.55
C GLU A 91 10.76 -22.22 -8.59
N LYS A 92 10.09 -22.42 -7.46
CA LYS A 92 8.63 -22.62 -7.41
C LYS A 92 7.92 -21.51 -6.64
N ASP A 93 8.53 -21.06 -5.56
CA ASP A 93 7.91 -20.11 -4.63
C ASP A 93 8.29 -18.67 -4.98
N TRP A 94 9.28 -18.48 -5.87
CA TRP A 94 9.71 -17.17 -6.35
C TRP A 94 9.35 -17.01 -7.82
N SER A 95 8.59 -15.96 -8.13
CA SER A 95 8.08 -15.68 -9.48
C SER A 95 8.80 -14.49 -10.12
N ASP A 96 9.15 -14.61 -11.40
CA ASP A 96 9.55 -13.48 -12.26
C ASP A 96 8.29 -12.68 -12.66
N MET A 97 8.20 -11.43 -12.20
CA MET A 97 7.10 -10.52 -12.48
C MET A 97 7.46 -9.48 -13.56
N GLY A 98 8.47 -9.79 -14.37
CA GLY A 98 9.00 -8.96 -15.44
C GLY A 98 9.66 -7.70 -14.89
N LEU A 99 9.26 -6.53 -15.39
CA LEU A 99 9.78 -5.23 -14.92
C LEU A 99 9.45 -4.93 -13.45
N ARG A 100 8.54 -5.69 -12.82
CA ARG A 100 8.24 -5.55 -11.38
C ARG A 100 9.26 -6.25 -10.47
N GLY A 101 10.11 -7.11 -11.03
CA GLY A 101 11.13 -7.85 -10.29
C GLY A 101 10.67 -9.23 -9.83
N ILE A 102 11.10 -9.63 -8.64
CA ILE A 102 10.99 -11.00 -8.10
C ILE A 102 10.04 -11.00 -6.90
N MET A 103 9.06 -11.89 -6.92
CA MET A 103 8.03 -11.99 -5.87
C MET A 103 8.08 -13.35 -5.16
N LEU A 104 8.12 -13.35 -3.83
CA LEU A 104 7.92 -14.57 -3.02
C LEU A 104 6.43 -14.82 -2.78
N ASN A 105 5.98 -16.05 -3.05
CA ASN A 105 4.62 -16.55 -2.83
C ASN A 105 3.57 -15.57 -3.38
N HIS A 106 2.62 -15.15 -2.54
CA HIS A 106 1.58 -14.17 -2.89
C HIS A 106 2.01 -12.72 -2.59
N GLY A 107 3.31 -12.45 -2.65
CA GLY A 107 3.88 -11.13 -2.45
C GLY A 107 4.33 -10.83 -1.03
N SER A 108 4.66 -11.83 -0.22
CA SER A 108 5.21 -11.63 1.13
C SER A 108 6.48 -10.77 1.10
N ILE A 109 7.32 -10.98 0.07
CA ILE A 109 8.54 -10.23 -0.23
C ILE A 109 8.55 -9.83 -1.70
N TRP A 110 9.05 -8.63 -1.98
CA TRP A 110 9.38 -8.17 -3.33
C TRP A 110 10.84 -7.74 -3.42
N MET A 111 11.49 -8.13 -4.50
CA MET A 111 12.78 -7.61 -4.92
C MET A 111 12.66 -6.97 -6.29
N ASP A 112 13.46 -5.96 -6.60
CA ASP A 112 13.55 -5.44 -7.96
C ASP A 112 14.39 -6.34 -8.88
N VAL A 113 14.54 -5.92 -10.13
CA VAL A 113 15.31 -6.64 -11.16
C VAL A 113 16.81 -6.76 -10.84
N ASP A 114 17.32 -5.93 -9.93
CA ASP A 114 18.72 -5.94 -9.46
C ASP A 114 18.88 -6.77 -8.17
N GLY A 115 17.81 -7.43 -7.70
CA GLY A 115 17.82 -8.23 -6.48
C GLY A 115 17.88 -7.40 -5.21
N ARG A 116 17.42 -6.14 -5.23
CA ARG A 116 17.27 -5.30 -4.03
C ARG A 116 15.89 -5.49 -3.43
N LEU A 117 15.80 -5.58 -2.10
CA LEU A 117 14.53 -5.70 -1.37
C LEU A 117 13.74 -4.39 -1.45
N THR A 118 12.56 -4.43 -2.07
CA THR A 118 11.69 -3.26 -2.27
C THR A 118 10.45 -3.29 -1.40
N ALA A 119 9.98 -4.46 -0.98
CA ALA A 119 8.85 -4.55 -0.06
C ALA A 119 8.91 -5.80 0.83
N VAL A 120 8.40 -5.64 2.05
CA VAL A 120 8.06 -6.72 2.99
C VAL A 120 6.58 -6.57 3.32
N ASN A 121 5.71 -7.20 2.54
CA ASN A 121 4.26 -7.07 2.73
C ASN A 121 3.74 -7.94 3.87
N TYR A 122 4.50 -8.95 4.27
CA TYR A 122 4.26 -9.66 5.52
C TYR A 122 4.20 -8.66 6.69
N GLN A 123 3.18 -8.81 7.54
CA GLN A 123 3.00 -8.03 8.76
C GLN A 123 3.21 -8.96 9.95
N SER A 124 4.27 -8.71 10.71
CA SER A 124 4.56 -9.53 11.88
C SER A 124 3.52 -9.32 12.99
N LYS A 125 3.53 -10.20 13.99
CA LYS A 125 2.74 -9.97 15.21
C LYS A 125 3.12 -8.64 15.88
N PHE A 126 4.41 -8.33 15.95
CA PHE A 126 4.88 -7.08 16.56
C PHE A 126 4.30 -5.87 15.83
N GLU A 127 4.37 -5.85 14.50
CA GLU A 127 3.86 -4.74 13.70
C GLU A 127 2.35 -4.62 13.79
N THR A 128 1.64 -5.74 13.79
CA THR A 128 0.18 -5.76 14.02
C THR A 128 -0.18 -5.12 15.36
N ASP A 129 0.51 -5.49 16.44
CA ASP A 129 0.28 -4.97 17.78
C ASP A 129 0.66 -3.47 17.87
N LEU A 130 1.78 -3.07 17.27
CA LEU A 130 2.23 -1.68 17.19
C LEU A 130 1.23 -0.81 16.43
N ARG A 131 0.77 -1.26 15.26
CA ARG A 131 -0.25 -0.58 14.45
C ARG A 131 -1.52 -0.35 15.26
N ASN A 132 -2.01 -1.37 15.94
CA ASN A 132 -3.21 -1.26 16.80
C ASN A 132 -3.02 -0.23 17.92
N LYS A 133 -1.85 -0.24 18.57
CA LYS A 133 -1.50 0.75 19.61
C LYS A 133 -1.48 2.18 19.04
N LEU A 134 -0.86 2.39 17.88
CA LEU A 134 -0.78 3.69 17.24
C LEU A 134 -2.15 4.20 16.78
N ILE A 135 -2.99 3.33 16.21
CA ILE A 135 -4.39 3.64 15.87
C ILE A 135 -5.18 4.05 17.12
N ALA A 136 -5.03 3.32 18.23
CA ALA A 136 -5.67 3.67 19.49
C ALA A 136 -5.19 5.01 20.04
N SER A 137 -3.91 5.36 19.84
CA SER A 137 -3.39 6.69 20.17
C SER A 137 -4.02 7.77 19.31
N GLN A 138 -4.05 7.60 17.98
CA GLN A 138 -4.65 8.58 17.07
C GLN A 138 -6.11 8.87 17.42
N LYS A 139 -6.89 7.87 17.83
CA LYS A 139 -8.28 8.08 18.25
C LYS A 139 -8.44 9.06 19.42
N LYS A 140 -7.42 9.19 20.28
CA LYS A 140 -7.42 10.15 21.40
C LYS A 140 -7.15 11.59 20.94
N ASP A 141 -6.50 11.74 19.78
CA ASP A 141 -6.10 13.03 19.20
C ASP A 141 -7.10 13.51 18.13
N LEU A 142 -8.35 13.06 18.24
CA LEU A 142 -9.45 13.40 17.33
C LEU A 142 -10.68 13.86 18.10
N ASP A 143 -11.51 14.67 17.46
CA ASP A 143 -12.86 14.93 17.93
C ASP A 143 -13.66 13.63 18.08
N SER A 144 -14.47 13.55 19.13
CA SER A 144 -15.20 12.34 19.50
C SER A 144 -16.19 11.88 18.42
N SER A 145 -16.68 12.79 17.56
CA SER A 145 -17.58 12.46 16.45
C SER A 145 -16.91 11.63 15.35
N ILE A 146 -15.58 11.52 15.34
CA ILE A 146 -14.82 10.74 14.35
C ILE A 146 -13.76 9.81 14.96
N ALA A 147 -13.66 9.75 16.29
CA ALA A 147 -12.71 8.89 17.02
C ALA A 147 -13.00 7.37 16.93
N PHE A 148 -13.73 6.93 15.91
CA PHE A 148 -14.01 5.54 15.58
C PHE A 148 -13.65 5.28 14.12
N PHE A 149 -12.86 4.23 13.87
CA PHE A 149 -12.47 3.73 12.56
C PHE A 149 -11.71 2.42 12.73
N GLN A 150 -11.66 1.61 11.66
CA GLN A 150 -10.87 0.38 11.63
C GLN A 150 -9.42 0.69 11.27
N LYS A 151 -9.20 1.45 10.19
CA LYS A 151 -7.87 1.80 9.69
C LYS A 151 -7.84 3.27 9.25
N PRO A 152 -6.83 4.05 9.65
CA PRO A 152 -6.63 5.36 9.08
C PRO A 152 -6.00 5.20 7.69
N ILE A 153 -6.48 5.96 6.70
CA ILE A 153 -5.99 5.86 5.32
C ILE A 153 -4.94 6.94 5.06
N CYS A 154 -5.27 8.20 5.36
CA CYS A 154 -4.33 9.28 5.15
C CYS A 154 -4.73 10.57 5.88
N ILE A 155 -3.79 11.49 5.94
CA ILE A 155 -4.00 12.91 6.21
C ILE A 155 -3.45 13.70 5.03
N LEU A 156 -4.31 14.51 4.41
CA LEU A 156 -3.97 15.41 3.33
C LEU A 156 -4.07 16.86 3.80
N GLU A 157 -3.20 17.71 3.28
CA GLU A 157 -3.31 19.16 3.47
C GLU A 157 -3.28 19.87 2.12
N THR A 158 -4.28 20.70 1.88
CA THR A 158 -4.33 21.66 0.77
C THR A 158 -3.96 23.06 1.27
N ALA A 159 -4.02 24.06 0.40
CA ALA A 159 -3.86 25.46 0.82
C ALA A 159 -4.94 25.95 1.81
N LYS A 160 -6.09 25.25 1.89
CA LYS A 160 -7.24 25.69 2.69
C LYS A 160 -7.73 24.65 3.70
N PHE A 161 -7.45 23.37 3.48
CA PHE A 161 -8.08 22.29 4.24
C PHE A 161 -7.06 21.29 4.76
N ARG A 162 -7.30 20.83 5.99
CA ARG A 162 -6.81 19.54 6.46
C ARG A 162 -7.90 18.50 6.24
N ILE A 163 -7.55 17.36 5.67
CA ILE A 163 -8.48 16.30 5.30
C ILE A 163 -7.95 14.99 5.87
N ARG A 164 -8.80 14.25 6.55
CA ARG A 164 -8.52 12.90 7.03
C ARG A 164 -9.45 11.92 6.34
N ILE A 165 -8.87 10.83 5.84
CA ILE A 165 -9.64 9.69 5.32
C ILE A 165 -9.41 8.50 6.25
N ASP A 166 -10.50 7.87 6.66
CA ASP A 166 -10.49 6.65 7.45
C ASP A 166 -11.32 5.56 6.77
N ASN A 167 -10.89 4.31 6.88
CA ASN A 167 -11.68 3.13 6.56
C ASN A 167 -12.45 2.69 7.82
N LEU A 168 -13.78 2.66 7.71
CA LEU A 168 -14.68 2.25 8.78
C LEU A 168 -15.00 0.74 8.74
N GLY A 169 -14.51 0.02 7.72
CA GLY A 169 -14.83 -1.37 7.43
C GLY A 169 -15.90 -1.51 6.34
N ASN A 170 -16.04 -2.71 5.77
CA ASN A 170 -17.07 -3.03 4.77
C ASN A 170 -17.14 -2.05 3.58
N ASN A 171 -15.98 -1.68 3.02
CA ASN A 171 -15.86 -0.72 1.91
C ASN A 171 -16.49 0.66 2.19
N ASN A 172 -16.55 1.07 3.46
CA ASN A 172 -17.09 2.36 3.87
C ASN A 172 -15.95 3.28 4.31
N TYR A 173 -15.57 4.23 3.45
CA TYR A 173 -14.60 5.26 3.80
C TYR A 173 -15.30 6.51 4.34
N ARG A 174 -14.63 7.22 5.26
CA ARG A 174 -15.07 8.51 5.78
C ARG A 174 -14.10 9.59 5.39
N TYR A 175 -14.64 10.69 4.88
CA TYR A 175 -13.97 11.97 4.72
C TYR A 175 -14.31 12.87 5.90
N ALA A 176 -13.30 13.40 6.58
CA ALA A 176 -13.45 14.47 7.55
C ALA A 176 -12.51 15.62 7.16
N SER A 177 -12.99 16.86 7.19
CA SER A 177 -12.15 18.01 6.90
C SER A 177 -12.35 19.16 7.85
N TRP A 178 -11.32 19.97 7.95
CA TRP A 178 -11.26 21.20 8.71
C TRP A 178 -10.63 22.30 7.85
N SER A 179 -10.92 23.56 8.14
CA SER A 179 -10.02 24.66 7.76
C SER A 179 -8.59 24.36 8.23
N ILE A 180 -7.59 24.77 7.45
CA ILE A 180 -6.18 24.37 7.66
C ILE A 180 -5.61 24.75 9.04
N ASP A 181 -6.14 25.80 9.64
CA ASP A 181 -5.79 26.36 10.94
C ASP A 181 -6.39 25.59 12.13
N LYS A 182 -7.43 24.78 11.91
CA LYS A 182 -8.10 23.99 12.95
C LYS A 182 -7.40 22.66 13.23
N LYS A 183 -7.37 22.26 14.49
CA LYS A 183 -6.83 20.98 14.94
C LYS A 183 -7.82 19.85 14.72
N MET A 184 -7.35 18.63 14.50
CA MET A 184 -8.23 17.46 14.33
C MET A 184 -8.97 17.04 15.61
N THR A 185 -8.55 17.55 16.77
CA THR A 185 -9.25 17.43 18.05
C THR A 185 -10.50 18.30 18.13
N GLU A 186 -10.63 19.30 17.26
CA GLU A 186 -11.83 20.12 17.14
C GLU A 186 -12.85 19.44 16.23
N LYS A 187 -14.12 19.78 16.39
CA LYS A 187 -15.20 19.25 15.54
C LYS A 187 -14.91 19.51 14.06
N PRO A 188 -14.95 18.48 13.19
CA PRO A 188 -14.76 18.68 11.75
C PRO A 188 -15.81 19.62 11.16
N ASP A 189 -15.38 20.46 10.21
CA ASP A 189 -16.27 21.34 9.47
C ASP A 189 -17.18 20.56 8.53
N LEU A 190 -16.69 19.42 8.03
CA LEU A 190 -17.44 18.52 7.17
C LEU A 190 -17.07 17.08 7.45
N ILE A 191 -18.10 16.23 7.55
CA ILE A 191 -17.96 14.78 7.62
C ILE A 191 -18.85 14.19 6.51
N ILE A 192 -18.29 13.28 5.72
CA ILE A 192 -19.01 12.51 4.69
C ILE A 192 -18.66 11.03 4.88
N TYR A 193 -19.69 10.19 4.91
CA TYR A 193 -19.57 8.74 5.06
C TYR A 193 -19.83 8.04 3.73
N ARG A 194 -19.58 6.73 3.68
CA ARG A 194 -19.86 5.87 2.52
C ARG A 194 -19.09 6.31 1.27
N GLY A 195 -17.85 6.75 1.48
CA GLY A 195 -16.94 6.96 0.37
C GLY A 195 -16.49 5.64 -0.24
N GLU A 196 -16.04 5.71 -1.47
CA GLU A 196 -15.61 4.58 -2.28
C GLU A 196 -14.15 4.77 -2.71
N LEU A 197 -13.42 3.66 -2.85
CA LEU A 197 -12.08 3.64 -3.45
C LEU A 197 -12.22 3.29 -4.93
N VAL A 198 -11.71 4.15 -5.81
CA VAL A 198 -11.63 3.92 -7.25
C VAL A 198 -10.16 3.78 -7.61
N VAL A 199 -9.77 2.65 -8.21
CA VAL A 199 -8.39 2.38 -8.62
C VAL A 199 -8.27 2.60 -10.12
N GLU A 200 -7.27 3.37 -10.55
CA GLU A 200 -7.05 3.72 -11.96
C GLU A 200 -5.92 2.89 -12.56
N GLY A 201 -6.30 1.89 -13.36
CA GLY A 201 -5.34 1.05 -14.07
C GLY A 201 -4.40 0.28 -13.14
N ILE A 202 -3.17 0.03 -13.61
CA ILE A 202 -2.16 -0.80 -12.90
C ILE A 202 -1.00 0.03 -12.33
N GLY A 203 -1.05 1.35 -12.47
CA GLY A 203 0.02 2.27 -12.09
C GLY A 203 0.02 2.69 -10.62
N GLY A 204 -0.99 2.27 -9.85
CA GLY A 204 -1.14 2.65 -8.45
C GLY A 204 -1.84 3.99 -8.21
N ASN A 205 -2.17 4.74 -9.27
CA ASN A 205 -3.07 5.89 -9.16
C ASN A 205 -4.44 5.40 -8.68
N HIS A 206 -5.04 6.16 -7.77
CA HIS A 206 -6.34 5.84 -7.20
C HIS A 206 -6.95 7.10 -6.57
N GLN A 207 -8.24 7.07 -6.30
CA GLN A 207 -8.94 8.15 -5.62
C GLN A 207 -9.97 7.60 -4.64
N TYR A 208 -10.23 8.41 -3.61
CA TYR A 208 -11.39 8.23 -2.75
C TYR A 208 -12.46 9.25 -3.12
N GLU A 209 -13.67 8.76 -3.39
CA GLU A 209 -14.80 9.58 -3.77
C GLU A 209 -15.86 9.60 -2.67
N PHE A 210 -16.38 10.79 -2.36
CA PHE A 210 -17.41 10.99 -1.34
C PHE A 210 -18.53 11.87 -1.89
N ILE A 211 -19.77 11.47 -1.67
CA ILE A 211 -20.95 12.19 -2.16
C ILE A 211 -21.72 12.79 -0.98
N LYS A 212 -22.02 14.08 -1.07
CA LYS A 212 -22.94 14.76 -0.15
C LYS A 212 -23.85 15.70 -0.94
N ASP A 213 -25.15 15.44 -0.90
CA ASP A 213 -26.15 16.15 -1.71
C ASP A 213 -25.78 16.10 -3.20
N ASN A 214 -25.65 17.24 -3.90
CA ASN A 214 -25.22 17.26 -5.31
C ASN A 214 -23.70 17.38 -5.52
N PHE A 215 -22.91 17.31 -4.44
CA PHE A 215 -21.46 17.50 -4.49
C PHE A 215 -20.71 16.18 -4.44
N LYS A 216 -19.69 16.04 -5.30
CA LYS A 216 -18.69 14.95 -5.24
C LYS A 216 -17.36 15.53 -4.78
N TYR A 217 -16.77 14.93 -3.75
CA TYR A 217 -15.44 15.24 -3.22
C TYR A 217 -14.52 14.10 -3.60
N GLU A 218 -13.52 14.39 -4.41
CA GLU A 218 -12.57 13.42 -4.94
C GLU A 218 -11.18 13.74 -4.39
N CYS A 219 -10.62 12.80 -3.63
CA CYS A 219 -9.24 12.87 -3.14
C CYS A 219 -8.38 11.89 -3.95
N ALA A 220 -7.71 12.40 -4.99
CA ALA A 220 -6.89 11.60 -5.89
C ALA A 220 -5.43 11.54 -5.42
N PHE A 221 -4.84 10.35 -5.53
CA PHE A 221 -3.43 10.05 -5.26
C PHE A 221 -2.71 9.79 -6.57
N ILE A 222 -1.63 10.54 -6.80
CA ILE A 222 -0.88 10.52 -8.05
C ILE A 222 0.46 9.83 -7.77
N VAL A 223 0.53 8.54 -8.09
CA VAL A 223 1.73 7.71 -7.98
C VAL A 223 2.56 7.79 -9.26
N LEU A 224 1.89 7.64 -10.41
CA LEU A 224 2.46 7.87 -11.73
C LEU A 224 1.84 9.14 -12.30
N GLY A 225 2.59 10.23 -12.20
CA GLY A 225 2.23 11.55 -12.71
C GLY A 225 3.36 12.18 -13.51
N GLU A 226 3.08 13.36 -14.08
CA GLU A 226 4.12 14.19 -14.69
C GLU A 226 5.11 14.66 -13.62
N LYS A 227 6.34 15.02 -14.02
CA LYS A 227 7.46 15.38 -13.12
C LYS A 227 7.10 16.40 -12.01
N ASN A 228 6.13 17.27 -12.25
CA ASN A 228 5.70 18.33 -11.33
C ASN A 228 4.27 18.13 -10.80
N SER A 229 3.68 16.96 -10.97
CA SER A 229 2.37 16.65 -10.40
C SER A 229 2.46 16.64 -8.86
N PRO A 230 1.46 17.19 -8.15
CA PRO A 230 1.41 17.04 -6.71
C PRO A 230 1.17 15.57 -6.35
N PRO A 231 1.56 15.12 -5.14
CA PRO A 231 1.36 13.73 -4.74
C PRO A 231 -0.12 13.37 -4.53
N ALA A 232 -0.96 14.37 -4.25
CA ALA A 232 -2.40 14.21 -4.15
C ALA A 232 -3.14 15.49 -4.59
N LYS A 233 -4.46 15.37 -4.79
CA LYS A 233 -5.33 16.48 -5.21
C LYS A 233 -6.72 16.31 -4.61
N LEU A 234 -7.31 17.42 -4.18
CA LEU A 234 -8.74 17.52 -3.90
C LEU A 234 -9.44 18.16 -5.10
N THR A 235 -10.45 17.49 -5.65
CA THR A 235 -11.38 18.07 -6.62
C THR A 235 -12.80 18.02 -6.06
N ILE A 236 -13.53 19.13 -6.15
CA ILE A 236 -14.95 19.17 -5.77
C ILE A 236 -15.78 19.48 -7.01
N TYR A 237 -16.80 18.66 -7.22
CA TYR A 237 -17.76 18.80 -8.30
C TYR A 237 -19.13 19.19 -7.74
N GLN A 238 -19.87 19.99 -8.48
CA GLN A 238 -21.29 20.24 -8.29
C GLN A 238 -22.03 19.70 -9.52
N GLY A 239 -22.68 18.53 -9.38
CA GLY A 239 -23.06 17.74 -10.56
C GLY A 239 -21.83 17.35 -11.38
N THR A 240 -21.79 17.74 -12.65
CA THR A 240 -20.63 17.49 -13.55
C THR A 240 -19.60 18.62 -13.57
N LYS A 241 -19.91 19.77 -12.95
CA LYS A 241 -19.06 20.96 -12.99
C LYS A 241 -18.02 20.91 -11.88
N VAL A 242 -16.74 21.05 -12.22
CA VAL A 242 -15.68 21.30 -11.23
C VAL A 242 -15.87 22.70 -10.65
N ILE A 243 -16.00 22.79 -9.33
CA ILE A 243 -16.11 24.06 -8.60
C ILE A 243 -14.87 24.36 -7.74
N LEU A 244 -14.06 23.33 -7.44
CA LEU A 244 -12.80 23.50 -6.75
C LEU A 244 -11.78 22.46 -7.23
N THR A 245 -10.53 22.90 -7.31
CA THR A 245 -9.38 22.03 -7.47
C THR A 245 -8.24 22.58 -6.62
N GLN A 246 -7.64 21.75 -5.77
CA GLN A 246 -6.45 22.11 -5.01
C GLN A 246 -5.46 20.96 -4.99
N SER A 247 -4.19 21.26 -5.23
CA SER A 247 -3.09 20.35 -4.92
C SER A 247 -3.07 20.06 -3.42
N ALA A 248 -2.73 18.82 -3.06
CA ALA A 248 -2.63 18.38 -1.69
C ALA A 248 -1.25 17.76 -1.43
N LYS A 249 -0.70 18.03 -0.25
CA LYS A 249 0.41 17.28 0.33
C LYS A 249 -0.16 16.09 1.08
N ILE A 250 0.57 14.97 1.05
CA ILE A 250 0.29 13.83 1.91
C ILE A 250 1.12 14.01 3.18
N ILE A 251 0.45 14.28 4.30
CA ILE A 251 1.12 14.49 5.59
C ILE A 251 1.42 13.14 6.25
N ALA A 252 0.51 12.18 6.09
CA ALA A 252 0.66 10.81 6.55
C ALA A 252 -0.20 9.87 5.69
N LYS A 253 0.30 8.69 5.34
CA LYS A 253 -0.42 7.62 4.63
C LYS A 253 0.27 6.28 4.83
#